data_AF-A0A8J3E9I0-F1
#
_entry.id   AF-A0A8J3E9I0-F1
#
_cell.length_a   1.000
_cell.length_b   1.000
_cell.length_c   1.000
_cell.angle_alpha   90.00
_cell.angle_beta   90.00
_cell.angle_gamma   90.00
#
_symmetry.space_group_name_H-M   'P 1'
#
loop_
_entity.id
_entity.type
_entity.pdbx_description
1 polymer ?
#
loop_
_entity_poly.entity_id
_entity_poly.type
_entity_poly.pdbx_seq_one_letter_code
_entity_poly.pdbx_strand_id
1 'polypeptide(L)'
;MNIVPNEVILKSKPKVLEIGRPLREQSNINFLVYVKQYDDGSFCDVISNEEWTYHFYNKYLSKTETTTERLQSGINYWRRNTNHSISDVQEDARSNFDIDARIEFVYRDNIQNCYHLYAFTSSCRNADKAYRFYDMHRGKLLKFISHFNREASDLIARCDLPENRINIPNYLAPVMQNTKRDYAFELKTENASTELKDREFEVMILYANGCTEKQIAEMLNRSPNTVSTYLQIIRDKTGCHDKRELHRYVVDKGLSNLEQFFFPYINA
;
A
#
# COMPACT_ATOMS: atom_id res chain seq x y z
N MET A 1 -7.14 27.90 -6.53
CA MET A 1 -7.98 27.76 -5.31
C MET A 1 -7.12 27.01 -4.31
N ASN A 2 -6.81 27.59 -3.15
CA ASN A 2 -5.96 26.93 -2.16
C ASN A 2 -6.83 25.87 -1.46
N ILE A 3 -6.59 24.61 -1.79
CA ILE A 3 -7.26 23.49 -1.12
C ILE A 3 -6.56 23.31 0.23
N VAL A 4 -7.33 23.23 1.30
CA VAL A 4 -6.82 23.16 2.66
C VAL A 4 -7.37 21.89 3.31
N PRO A 5 -6.54 21.10 4.02
CA PRO A 5 -7.04 19.97 4.79
C PRO A 5 -8.04 20.45 5.84
N ASN A 6 -9.17 19.75 5.96
CA ASN A 6 -10.13 20.06 7.01
C ASN A 6 -9.62 19.63 8.39
N GLU A 7 -10.28 20.14 9.42
CA GLU A 7 -9.87 19.90 10.82
C GLU A 7 -9.90 18.42 11.20
N VAL A 8 -10.79 17.62 10.62
CA VAL A 8 -10.91 16.18 10.90
C VAL A 8 -9.67 15.42 10.42
N ILE A 9 -9.18 15.75 9.23
CA ILE A 9 -7.93 15.19 8.67
C ILE A 9 -6.74 15.59 9.55
N LEU A 10 -6.64 16.84 9.98
CA LEU A 10 -5.53 17.29 10.83
C LEU A 10 -5.53 16.61 12.21
N LYS A 11 -6.71 16.44 12.80
CA LYS A 11 -6.90 15.71 14.06
C LYS A 11 -6.59 14.22 13.97
N SER A 12 -6.38 13.67 12.75
CA SER A 12 -5.99 12.28 12.55
C SER A 12 -4.54 11.99 13.00
N LYS A 13 -3.65 12.98 12.89
CA LYS A 13 -2.20 12.85 13.07
C LYS A 13 -1.75 12.15 14.36
N PRO A 14 -2.22 12.52 15.56
CA PRO A 14 -1.74 11.90 16.80
C PRO A 14 -2.01 10.40 16.82
N LYS A 15 -3.19 9.96 16.37
CA LYS A 15 -3.56 8.54 16.36
C LYS A 15 -2.75 7.76 15.32
N VAL A 16 -2.52 8.35 14.15
CA VAL A 16 -1.69 7.73 13.10
C VAL A 16 -0.24 7.56 13.57
N LEU A 17 0.32 8.56 14.24
CA LEU A 17 1.66 8.48 14.81
C LEU A 17 1.76 7.44 15.93
N GLU A 18 0.70 7.25 16.71
CA GLU A 18 0.61 6.21 17.74
C GLU A 18 0.62 4.81 17.11
N ILE A 19 -0.26 4.56 16.12
CA ILE A 19 -0.34 3.27 15.42
C ILE A 19 0.97 2.97 14.68
N GLY A 20 1.59 3.99 14.07
CA GLY A 20 2.85 3.89 13.35
C GLY A 20 4.10 3.70 14.22
N ARG A 21 4.02 3.97 15.53
CA ARG A 21 5.19 3.98 16.43
C ARG A 21 5.99 2.67 16.44
N PRO A 22 5.38 1.48 16.56
CA PRO A 22 6.14 0.23 16.59
C PRO A 22 6.92 -0.05 15.30
N LEU A 23 6.35 0.31 14.14
CA LEU A 23 7.03 0.18 12.86
C LEU A 23 8.24 1.12 12.82
N ARG A 24 8.05 2.39 13.19
CA ARG A 24 9.10 3.40 13.19
C ARG A 24 10.28 3.02 14.09
N GLU A 25 10.01 2.58 15.32
CA GLU A 25 11.04 2.24 16.31
C GLU A 25 11.87 1.01 15.89
N GLN A 26 11.30 0.08 15.14
CA GLN A 26 11.97 -1.16 14.76
C GLN A 26 12.73 -1.06 13.43
N SER A 27 12.37 -0.13 12.53
CA SER A 27 12.89 -0.12 11.16
C SER A 27 13.28 1.25 10.60
N ASN A 28 12.98 2.35 11.30
CA ASN A 28 13.05 3.72 10.77
C ASN A 28 12.09 3.98 9.58
N ILE A 29 11.04 3.18 9.44
CA ILE A 29 9.98 3.39 8.46
C ILE A 29 8.80 4.10 9.11
N ASN A 30 8.36 5.18 8.48
CA ASN A 30 7.19 5.94 8.88
C ASN A 30 6.01 5.57 8.00
N PHE A 31 4.84 5.41 8.61
CA PHE A 31 3.58 5.45 7.87
C PHE A 31 3.22 6.91 7.62
N LEU A 32 3.02 7.29 6.35
CA LEU A 32 2.79 8.67 5.94
C LEU A 32 1.32 9.02 5.88
N VAL A 33 0.56 8.22 5.14
CA VAL A 33 -0.83 8.54 4.82
C VAL A 33 -1.59 7.30 4.36
N TYR A 34 -2.85 7.23 4.76
CA TYR A 34 -3.89 6.47 4.06
C TYR A 34 -4.76 7.44 3.27
N VAL A 35 -5.09 7.09 2.03
CA VAL A 35 -5.97 7.86 1.14
C VAL A 35 -7.07 6.96 0.63
N LYS A 36 -8.31 7.47 0.64
CA LYS A 36 -9.45 6.90 -0.09
C LYS A 36 -9.92 7.92 -1.12
N GLN A 37 -9.81 7.59 -2.41
CA GLN A 37 -10.14 8.51 -3.50
C GLN A 37 -11.17 7.90 -4.45
N TYR A 38 -12.27 8.59 -4.65
CA TYR A 38 -13.39 8.17 -5.49
C TYR A 38 -13.21 8.62 -6.95
N ASP A 39 -13.92 7.96 -7.85
CA ASP A 39 -13.94 8.29 -9.28
C ASP A 39 -14.52 9.66 -9.61
N ASP A 40 -15.29 10.24 -8.70
CA ASP A 40 -15.80 11.61 -8.82
C ASP A 40 -14.77 12.68 -8.41
N GLY A 41 -13.59 12.26 -7.94
CA GLY A 41 -12.52 13.14 -7.48
C GLY A 41 -12.66 13.60 -6.04
N SER A 42 -13.71 13.15 -5.33
CA SER A 42 -13.78 13.31 -3.88
C SER A 42 -12.80 12.34 -3.21
N PHE A 43 -12.15 12.78 -2.14
CA PHE A 43 -11.24 11.92 -1.39
C PHE A 43 -11.17 12.31 0.08
N CYS A 44 -10.63 11.41 0.89
CA CYS A 44 -10.27 11.68 2.27
C CYS A 44 -8.93 11.03 2.63
N ASP A 45 -8.21 11.69 3.54
CA ASP A 45 -6.90 11.24 4.00
C ASP A 45 -6.89 11.02 5.52
N VAL A 46 -6.01 10.13 5.96
CA VAL A 46 -5.61 9.94 7.35
C VAL A 46 -4.09 10.04 7.40
N ILE A 47 -3.55 11.09 8.04
CA ILE A 47 -2.20 11.60 7.79
C ILE A 47 -1.29 11.46 9.01
N SER A 48 0.03 11.43 8.82
CA SER A 48 1.02 11.56 9.91
C SER A 48 1.89 12.82 9.82
N ASN A 49 1.90 13.49 8.67
CA ASN A 49 2.68 14.70 8.42
C ASN A 49 1.79 15.82 7.88
N GLU A 50 1.44 16.75 8.76
CA GLU A 50 0.59 17.90 8.47
C GLU A 50 1.22 18.90 7.50
N GLU A 51 2.49 19.26 7.71
CA GLU A 51 3.19 20.24 6.86
C GLU A 51 3.26 19.77 5.41
N TRP A 52 3.60 18.49 5.22
CA TRP A 52 3.58 17.87 3.91
C TRP A 52 2.18 17.82 3.30
N THR A 53 1.14 17.50 4.09
CA THR A 53 -0.24 17.47 3.60
C THR A 53 -0.68 18.86 3.11
N TYR A 54 -0.45 19.92 3.90
CA TYR A 54 -0.75 21.29 3.48
C TYR A 54 -0.04 21.67 2.20
N HIS A 55 1.26 21.39 2.12
CA HIS A 55 2.07 21.68 0.95
C HIS A 55 1.59 20.93 -0.29
N PHE A 56 1.31 19.63 -0.14
CA PHE A 56 0.81 18.79 -1.22
C PHE A 56 -0.54 19.29 -1.75
N TYR A 57 -1.46 19.66 -0.85
CA TYR A 57 -2.78 20.14 -1.23
C TYR A 57 -2.71 21.45 -2.01
N ASN A 58 -1.84 22.35 -1.59
CA ASN A 58 -1.68 23.64 -2.24
C ASN A 58 -0.97 23.56 -3.60
N LYS A 59 0.06 22.71 -3.71
CA LYS A 59 0.98 22.73 -4.87
C LYS A 59 0.71 21.63 -5.90
N TYR A 60 0.20 20.48 -5.48
CA TYR A 60 0.18 19.27 -6.32
C TYR A 60 -1.19 18.65 -6.50
N LEU A 61 -2.13 18.83 -5.57
CA LEU A 61 -3.42 18.12 -5.59
C LEU A 61 -4.25 18.38 -6.86
N SER A 62 -4.17 19.56 -7.46
CA SER A 62 -4.87 19.89 -8.70
C SER A 62 -4.08 19.59 -9.98
N LYS A 63 -2.90 18.97 -9.89
CA LYS A 63 -2.07 18.63 -11.05
C LYS A 63 -2.46 17.26 -11.59
N THR A 64 -2.74 17.18 -12.88
CA THR A 64 -3.20 15.94 -13.54
C THR A 64 -2.23 14.77 -13.29
N GLU A 65 -0.93 14.97 -13.50
CA GLU A 65 0.14 13.99 -13.24
C GLU A 65 0.02 13.36 -11.83
N THR A 66 -0.28 14.18 -10.82
CA THR A 66 -0.39 13.72 -9.44
C THR A 66 -1.72 13.05 -9.10
N THR A 67 -2.75 13.24 -9.94
CA THR A 67 -4.10 12.70 -9.74
C THR A 67 -4.36 11.41 -10.51
N THR A 68 -3.70 11.19 -11.65
CA THR A 68 -3.88 10.01 -12.50
C THR A 68 -2.77 8.98 -12.32
N GLU A 69 -1.50 9.40 -12.23
CA GLU A 69 -0.36 8.46 -12.10
C GLU A 69 -0.28 7.86 -10.69
N ARG A 70 -0.79 8.59 -9.68
CA ARG A 70 -0.76 8.17 -8.27
C ARG A 70 -1.62 6.94 -7.96
N LEU A 71 -2.62 6.64 -8.78
CA LEU A 71 -3.61 5.58 -8.52
C LEU A 71 -3.31 4.27 -9.24
N GLN A 72 -2.06 4.05 -9.65
CA GLN A 72 -1.64 2.77 -10.19
C GLN A 72 -1.76 1.69 -9.11
N SER A 73 -2.69 0.74 -9.29
CA SER A 73 -2.87 -0.36 -8.34
C SER A 73 -1.63 -1.26 -8.26
N GLY A 74 -1.36 -1.76 -7.06
CA GLY A 74 -0.24 -2.62 -6.73
C GLY A 74 0.73 -1.97 -5.74
N ILE A 75 2.00 -2.36 -5.82
CA ILE A 75 3.07 -1.85 -4.95
C ILE A 75 3.99 -0.96 -5.78
N ASN A 76 4.07 0.31 -5.43
CA ASN A 76 4.77 1.33 -6.22
C ASN A 76 5.89 1.97 -5.39
N TYR A 77 7.08 2.04 -5.95
CA TYR A 77 8.22 2.69 -5.33
C TYR A 77 8.46 4.04 -5.99
N TRP A 78 8.65 5.10 -5.21
CA TRP A 78 8.96 6.42 -5.76
C TRP A 78 10.35 6.47 -6.41
N ARG A 79 11.31 5.70 -5.89
CA ARG A 79 12.66 5.59 -6.44
C ARG A 79 13.17 4.17 -6.23
N ARG A 80 13.85 3.63 -7.25
CA ARG A 80 14.51 2.31 -7.16
C ARG A 80 15.80 2.24 -7.98
N ASN A 81 15.79 2.87 -9.15
CA ASN A 81 16.97 3.06 -9.98
C ASN A 81 17.50 4.48 -9.80
N THR A 82 18.78 4.60 -9.44
CA THR A 82 19.49 5.89 -9.35
C THR A 82 19.60 6.63 -10.69
N ASN A 83 19.18 6.00 -11.79
CA ASN A 83 19.34 6.50 -13.17
C ASN A 83 18.06 7.10 -13.76
N HIS A 84 16.95 7.15 -13.02
CA HIS A 84 15.72 7.81 -13.47
C HIS A 84 15.62 9.20 -12.82
N SER A 85 15.16 10.19 -13.59
CA SER A 85 14.80 11.50 -13.04
C SER A 85 13.66 11.33 -12.04
N ILE A 86 13.87 11.82 -10.82
CA ILE A 86 12.81 11.96 -9.82
C ILE A 86 11.84 13.06 -10.26
N SER A 87 10.55 12.86 -9.99
CA SER A 87 9.53 13.89 -10.26
C SER A 87 9.68 15.09 -9.33
N ASP A 88 9.12 16.24 -9.72
CA ASP A 88 9.14 17.45 -8.90
C ASP A 88 8.50 17.25 -7.52
N VAL A 89 7.47 16.41 -7.41
CA VAL A 89 6.82 16.10 -6.13
C VAL A 89 7.71 15.23 -5.23
N GLN A 90 8.48 14.32 -5.83
CA GLN A 90 9.44 13.47 -5.11
C GLN A 90 10.61 14.30 -4.58
N GLU A 91 11.18 15.17 -5.42
CA GLU A 91 12.31 16.00 -5.01
C GLU A 91 11.91 17.03 -3.95
N ASP A 92 10.71 17.60 -4.04
CA ASP A 92 10.20 18.52 -3.03
C ASP A 92 9.96 17.81 -1.68
N ALA A 93 9.30 16.64 -1.69
CA ALA A 93 9.11 15.82 -0.50
C ALA A 93 10.45 15.50 0.19
N ARG A 94 11.46 15.12 -0.61
CA ARG A 94 12.78 14.75 -0.12
C ARG A 94 13.53 15.95 0.47
N SER A 95 13.66 17.02 -0.32
CA SER A 95 14.54 18.15 0.00
C SER A 95 13.95 19.10 1.03
N ASN A 96 12.61 19.22 1.11
CA ASN A 96 11.96 20.17 2.01
C ASN A 96 11.27 19.53 3.21
N PHE A 97 10.97 18.23 3.18
CA PHE A 97 10.20 17.55 4.24
C PHE A 97 10.89 16.29 4.79
N ASP A 98 12.09 15.95 4.31
CA ASP A 98 12.82 14.72 4.67
C ASP A 98 11.98 13.45 4.45
N ILE A 99 11.15 13.45 3.40
CA ILE A 99 10.34 12.31 2.97
C ILE A 99 11.03 11.67 1.76
N ASP A 100 11.78 10.60 2.02
CA ASP A 100 12.42 9.78 1.01
C ASP A 100 11.98 8.31 1.16
N ALA A 101 12.53 7.43 0.34
CA ALA A 101 12.25 6.00 0.36
C ALA A 101 10.75 5.66 0.42
N ARG A 102 9.96 6.37 -0.39
CA ARG A 102 8.51 6.18 -0.40
C ARG A 102 8.11 4.93 -1.18
N ILE A 103 7.27 4.11 -0.55
CA ILE A 103 6.59 2.95 -1.13
C ILE A 103 5.10 3.08 -0.86
N GLU A 104 4.29 2.75 -1.86
CA GLU A 104 2.84 2.89 -1.84
C GLU A 104 2.17 1.57 -2.17
N PHE A 105 1.17 1.19 -1.38
CA PHE A 105 0.31 0.05 -1.60
C PHE A 105 -1.04 0.58 -2.03
N VAL A 106 -1.45 0.27 -3.27
CA VAL A 106 -2.66 0.80 -3.88
C VAL A 106 -3.54 -0.35 -4.34
N TYR A 107 -4.84 -0.28 -4.07
CA TYR A 107 -5.81 -1.18 -4.70
C TYR A 107 -7.07 -0.43 -5.11
N ARG A 108 -7.77 -1.00 -6.09
CA ARG A 108 -9.07 -0.52 -6.56
C ARG A 108 -10.19 -1.31 -5.87
N ASP A 109 -11.12 -0.60 -5.25
CA ASP A 109 -12.42 -1.13 -4.84
C ASP A 109 -13.43 -0.86 -5.97
N ASN A 110 -13.81 -1.91 -6.69
CA ASN A 110 -14.78 -1.83 -7.79
C ASN A 110 -16.23 -1.70 -7.31
N ILE A 111 -16.52 -2.06 -6.06
CA ILE A 111 -17.86 -1.97 -5.48
C ILE A 111 -18.14 -0.52 -5.08
N GLN A 112 -17.16 0.12 -4.44
CA GLN A 112 -17.27 1.50 -3.97
C GLN A 112 -16.80 2.54 -5.01
N ASN A 113 -16.26 2.09 -6.15
CA ASN A 113 -15.68 2.96 -7.18
C ASN A 113 -14.64 3.94 -6.61
N CYS A 114 -13.71 3.39 -5.84
CA CYS A 114 -12.64 4.17 -5.22
C CYS A 114 -11.32 3.40 -5.19
N TYR A 115 -10.24 4.14 -4.96
CA TYR A 115 -8.91 3.61 -4.70
C TYR A 115 -8.55 3.79 -3.24
N HIS A 116 -7.86 2.81 -2.70
CA HIS A 116 -7.22 2.87 -1.40
C HIS A 116 -5.71 2.91 -1.58
N LEU A 117 -5.04 3.86 -0.95
CA LEU A 117 -3.59 4.02 -1.00
C LEU A 117 -3.02 4.11 0.42
N TYR A 118 -1.94 3.37 0.67
CA TYR A 118 -1.19 3.37 1.90
C TYR A 118 0.26 3.70 1.58
N ALA A 119 0.81 4.77 2.16
CA ALA A 119 2.18 5.19 1.89
C ALA A 119 3.08 5.04 3.11
N PHE A 120 4.27 4.47 2.89
CA PHE A 120 5.35 4.39 3.85
C PHE A 120 6.57 5.15 3.33
N THR A 121 7.39 5.69 4.23
CA THR A 121 8.57 6.51 3.88
C THR A 121 9.69 6.26 4.89
N SER A 122 10.88 6.74 4.56
CA SER A 122 11.92 7.00 5.55
C SER A 122 12.54 8.38 5.30
N SER A 123 13.54 8.73 6.10
CA SER A 123 14.34 9.94 5.87
C SER A 123 15.38 9.71 4.78
N CYS A 124 15.89 10.80 4.19
CA CYS A 124 16.97 10.75 3.20
C CYS A 124 18.17 9.95 3.70
N ARG A 125 18.50 10.12 4.99
CA ARG A 125 19.61 9.44 5.66
C ARG A 125 19.42 7.91 5.74
N ASN A 126 18.18 7.45 5.77
CA ASN A 126 17.82 6.05 5.96
C ASN A 126 17.28 5.38 4.69
N ALA A 127 17.28 6.08 3.55
CA ALA A 127 16.60 5.63 2.34
C ALA A 127 17.03 4.23 1.87
N ASP A 128 18.35 3.98 1.80
CA ASP A 128 18.89 2.68 1.40
C ASP A 128 18.48 1.55 2.35
N LYS A 129 18.45 1.83 3.66
CA LYS A 129 18.02 0.85 4.67
C LYS A 129 16.53 0.55 4.56
N ALA A 130 15.73 1.57 4.27
CA ALA A 130 14.29 1.43 4.09
C ALA A 130 13.96 0.60 2.85
N TYR A 131 14.61 0.86 1.71
CA TYR A 131 14.41 0.03 0.51
C TYR A 131 14.79 -1.44 0.74
N ARG A 132 15.94 -1.70 1.39
CA ARG A 132 16.31 -3.07 1.79
C ARG A 132 15.28 -3.71 2.73
N PHE A 133 14.73 -2.94 3.67
CA PHE A 133 13.67 -3.43 4.54
C PHE A 133 12.42 -3.80 3.71
N TYR A 134 12.00 -2.97 2.76
CA TYR A 134 10.83 -3.27 1.93
C TYR A 134 11.04 -4.54 1.10
N ASP A 135 12.26 -4.74 0.59
CA ASP A 135 12.60 -5.91 -0.19
C ASP A 135 12.60 -7.18 0.66
N MET A 136 13.08 -7.13 1.91
CA MET A 136 13.20 -8.30 2.79
C MET A 136 11.94 -8.57 3.64
N HIS A 137 11.24 -7.52 4.04
CA HIS A 137 10.23 -7.53 5.11
C HIS A 137 8.87 -6.97 4.68
N ARG A 138 8.49 -7.12 3.41
CA ARG A 138 7.20 -6.67 2.85
C ARG A 138 5.99 -7.19 3.61
N GLY A 139 6.05 -8.43 4.10
CA GLY A 139 4.99 -9.04 4.89
C GLY A 139 4.69 -8.26 6.17
N LYS A 140 5.69 -7.55 6.74
CA LYS A 140 5.48 -6.67 7.90
C LYS A 140 4.66 -5.43 7.53
N LEU A 141 4.85 -4.86 6.34
CA LEU A 141 4.05 -3.71 5.88
C LEU A 141 2.60 -4.09 5.61
N LEU A 142 2.36 -5.25 4.99
CA LEU A 142 1.00 -5.76 4.77
C LEU A 142 0.26 -6.05 6.08
N LYS A 143 0.95 -6.66 7.06
CA LYS A 143 0.40 -6.84 8.42
C LYS A 143 0.13 -5.50 9.10
N PHE A 144 1.01 -4.51 8.90
CA PHE A 144 0.76 -3.15 9.38
C PHE A 144 -0.49 -2.55 8.76
N ILE A 145 -0.72 -2.67 7.45
CA ILE A 145 -1.94 -2.16 6.79
C ILE A 145 -3.20 -2.78 7.41
N SER A 146 -3.23 -4.10 7.59
CA SER A 146 -4.33 -4.80 8.27
C SER A 146 -4.56 -4.26 9.68
N HIS A 147 -3.48 -4.12 10.47
CA HIS A 147 -3.55 -3.56 11.82
C HIS A 147 -4.06 -2.11 11.80
N PHE A 148 -3.53 -1.28 10.92
CA PHE A 148 -3.90 0.12 10.75
C PHE A 148 -5.40 0.26 10.44
N ASN A 149 -5.92 -0.52 9.49
CA ASN A 149 -7.34 -0.48 9.12
C ASN A 149 -8.25 -0.80 10.30
N ARG A 150 -7.82 -1.68 11.21
CA ARG A 150 -8.56 -2.01 12.42
C ARG A 150 -8.46 -0.90 13.47
N GLU A 151 -7.26 -0.42 13.78
CA GLU A 151 -7.07 0.57 14.84
C GLU A 151 -7.52 1.99 14.45
N ALA A 152 -7.53 2.29 13.15
CA ALA A 152 -7.95 3.56 12.59
C ALA A 152 -9.37 3.52 11.98
N SER A 153 -10.15 2.45 12.16
CA SER A 153 -11.47 2.28 11.52
C SER A 153 -12.39 3.48 11.73
N ASP A 154 -12.53 3.93 12.98
CA ASP A 154 -13.41 5.03 13.35
C ASP A 154 -12.89 6.38 12.84
N LEU A 155 -11.58 6.48 12.65
CA LEU A 155 -10.94 7.67 12.09
C LEU A 155 -11.14 7.73 10.58
N ILE A 156 -10.92 6.61 9.89
CA ILE A 156 -11.18 6.45 8.45
C ILE A 156 -12.65 6.76 8.16
N ALA A 157 -13.58 6.16 8.92
CA ALA A 157 -15.01 6.37 8.74
C ALA A 157 -15.42 7.84 8.91
N ARG A 158 -14.86 8.54 9.90
CA ARG A 158 -15.13 9.97 10.11
C ARG A 158 -14.55 10.86 9.00
N CYS A 159 -13.32 10.58 8.55
CA CYS A 159 -12.72 11.30 7.42
C CYS A 159 -13.51 11.07 6.12
N ASP A 160 -14.10 9.88 5.95
CA ASP A 160 -14.88 9.48 4.77
C ASP A 160 -16.33 9.98 4.75
N LEU A 161 -16.79 10.71 5.78
CA LEU A 161 -18.10 11.35 5.75
C LEU A 161 -18.17 12.40 4.62
N PRO A 162 -19.28 12.52 3.87
CA PRO A 162 -19.38 13.42 2.72
C PRO A 162 -18.97 14.87 3.00
N GLU A 163 -19.32 15.41 4.16
CA GLU A 163 -18.97 16.77 4.60
C GLU A 163 -17.48 16.96 4.90
N ASN A 164 -16.74 15.87 5.11
CA ASN A 164 -15.31 15.85 5.40
C ASN A 164 -14.47 15.44 4.17
N ARG A 165 -15.11 15.08 3.05
CA ARG A 165 -14.37 14.81 1.82
C ARG A 165 -13.91 16.10 1.16
N ILE A 166 -12.75 16.02 0.52
CA ILE A 166 -12.19 17.11 -0.27
C ILE A 166 -12.39 16.77 -1.73
N ASN A 167 -12.79 17.75 -2.52
CA ASN A 167 -12.96 17.59 -3.96
C ASN A 167 -11.72 18.08 -4.70
N ILE A 168 -11.17 17.24 -5.57
CA ILE A 168 -10.08 17.60 -6.46
C ILE A 168 -10.64 18.41 -7.64
N PRO A 169 -10.26 19.68 -7.82
CA PRO A 169 -10.74 20.49 -8.93
C PRO A 169 -10.30 19.90 -10.28
N ASN A 170 -11.22 19.86 -11.24
CA ASN A 170 -10.98 19.35 -12.60
C ASN A 170 -10.43 17.91 -12.61
N TYR A 171 -10.83 17.09 -11.64
CA TYR A 171 -10.42 15.70 -11.58
C TYR A 171 -10.88 14.94 -12.83
N LEU A 172 -9.94 14.19 -13.40
CA LEU A 172 -10.22 13.20 -14.44
C LEU A 172 -9.90 11.84 -13.86
N ALA A 173 -10.92 10.99 -13.76
CA ALA A 173 -10.72 9.61 -13.35
C ALA A 173 -9.65 8.96 -14.23
N PRO A 174 -8.68 8.24 -13.66
CA PRO A 174 -7.68 7.54 -14.45
C PRO A 174 -8.39 6.56 -15.38
N VAL A 175 -8.03 6.60 -16.67
CA VAL A 175 -8.52 5.62 -17.63
C VAL A 175 -8.04 4.26 -17.15
N MET A 176 -8.97 3.36 -16.85
CA MET A 176 -8.66 2.00 -16.43
C MET A 176 -7.87 1.30 -17.55
N GLN A 177 -6.55 1.31 -17.44
CA GLN A 177 -5.75 0.44 -18.27
C GLN A 177 -5.89 -0.97 -17.69
N ASN A 178 -6.53 -1.85 -18.45
CA ASN A 178 -6.49 -3.31 -18.25
C ASN A 178 -5.07 -3.85 -18.56
N THR A 179 -4.04 -3.16 -18.09
CA THR A 179 -2.66 -3.62 -18.17
C THR A 179 -2.51 -4.71 -17.14
N LYS A 180 -2.69 -5.96 -17.58
CA LYS A 180 -2.31 -7.16 -16.84
C LYS A 180 -0.89 -6.95 -16.30
N ARG A 181 -0.77 -6.46 -15.06
CA ARG A 181 0.51 -6.15 -14.42
C ARG A 181 1.33 -7.44 -14.41
N ASP A 182 2.53 -7.38 -14.96
CA ASP A 182 3.45 -8.51 -14.91
C ASP A 182 4.12 -8.50 -13.53
N TYR A 183 3.39 -8.99 -12.53
CA TYR A 183 3.88 -9.05 -11.15
C TYR A 183 5.16 -9.88 -11.04
N ALA A 184 5.35 -10.87 -11.93
CA ALA A 184 6.59 -11.64 -12.00
C ALA A 184 7.77 -10.76 -12.43
N PHE A 185 7.58 -9.91 -13.44
CA PHE A 185 8.56 -8.90 -13.87
C PHE A 185 8.82 -7.89 -12.76
N GLU A 186 7.77 -7.34 -12.13
CA GLU A 186 7.91 -6.41 -11.01
C GLU A 186 8.74 -7.05 -9.90
N LEU A 187 8.37 -8.23 -9.39
CA LEU A 187 9.14 -8.93 -8.36
C LEU A 187 10.57 -9.27 -8.78
N LYS A 188 10.80 -9.58 -10.06
CA LYS A 188 12.14 -9.83 -10.62
C LYS A 188 12.98 -8.55 -10.65
N THR A 189 12.39 -7.41 -11.02
CA THR A 189 13.04 -6.09 -10.86
C THR A 189 13.20 -5.72 -9.38
N GLU A 190 12.36 -6.27 -8.51
CA GLU A 190 12.40 -6.06 -7.06
C GLU A 190 13.43 -6.89 -6.30
N ASN A 191 14.16 -7.82 -6.94
CA ASN A 191 15.09 -8.71 -6.25
C ASN A 191 14.46 -9.33 -4.97
N ALA A 192 13.15 -9.59 -5.03
CA ALA A 192 12.30 -9.56 -3.86
C ALA A 192 12.55 -10.73 -2.90
N SER A 193 12.48 -10.40 -1.60
CA SER A 193 12.74 -11.17 -0.37
C SER A 193 13.37 -12.56 -0.53
N THR A 194 14.58 -12.69 0.01
CA THR A 194 15.26 -13.96 0.28
C THR A 194 14.80 -14.60 1.60
N GLU A 195 14.04 -13.89 2.44
CA GLU A 195 13.54 -14.44 3.70
C GLU A 195 12.31 -15.32 3.46
N LEU A 196 12.45 -16.62 3.78
CA LEU A 196 11.42 -17.62 3.55
C LEU A 196 10.07 -17.27 4.22
N LYS A 197 10.10 -16.65 5.41
CA LYS A 197 8.89 -16.35 6.21
C LYS A 197 7.98 -15.29 5.59
N ASP A 198 8.55 -14.32 4.88
CA ASP A 198 7.77 -13.28 4.22
C ASP A 198 7.12 -13.81 2.94
N ARG A 199 7.81 -14.71 2.24
CA ARG A 199 7.24 -15.43 1.09
C ARG A 199 6.15 -16.41 1.49
N GLU A 200 6.31 -17.11 2.62
CA GLU A 200 5.22 -17.92 3.19
C GLU A 200 3.97 -17.06 3.45
N PHE A 201 4.13 -15.85 3.97
CA PHE A 201 2.99 -14.96 4.23
C PHE A 201 2.28 -14.55 2.94
N GLU A 202 3.02 -14.11 1.91
CA GLU A 202 2.43 -13.78 0.61
C GLU A 202 1.73 -14.99 -0.01
N VAL A 203 2.38 -16.16 -0.05
CA VAL A 203 1.78 -17.42 -0.54
C VAL A 203 0.49 -17.75 0.22
N MET A 204 0.48 -17.58 1.55
CA MET A 204 -0.70 -17.81 2.38
C MET A 204 -1.85 -16.89 1.97
N ILE A 205 -1.61 -15.58 1.84
CA ILE A 205 -2.64 -14.61 1.44
C ILE A 205 -3.18 -14.92 0.04
N LEU A 206 -2.32 -15.23 -0.92
CA LEU A 206 -2.74 -15.53 -2.30
C LEU A 206 -3.52 -16.85 -2.37
N TYR A 207 -3.02 -17.90 -1.72
CA TYR A 207 -3.66 -19.21 -1.73
C TYR A 207 -4.99 -19.20 -1.00
N ALA A 208 -5.08 -18.55 0.16
CA ALA A 208 -6.33 -18.38 0.92
C ALA A 208 -7.42 -17.68 0.11
N ASN A 209 -7.06 -16.85 -0.88
CA ASN A 209 -7.99 -16.09 -1.71
C ASN A 209 -8.16 -16.64 -3.13
N GLY A 210 -7.95 -17.94 -3.33
CA GLY A 210 -8.38 -18.60 -4.56
C GLY A 210 -7.30 -18.87 -5.60
N CYS A 211 -6.07 -18.38 -5.41
CA CYS A 211 -4.98 -18.63 -6.36
C CYS A 211 -4.50 -20.08 -6.34
N THR A 212 -4.10 -20.59 -7.50
CA THR A 212 -3.47 -21.91 -7.66
C THR A 212 -1.96 -21.81 -7.43
N GLU A 213 -1.30 -22.93 -7.12
CA GLU A 213 0.16 -22.98 -6.97
C GLU A 213 0.89 -22.46 -8.20
N LYS A 214 0.37 -22.76 -9.40
CA LYS A 214 0.92 -22.28 -10.68
C LYS A 214 0.80 -20.75 -10.80
N GLN A 215 -0.36 -20.19 -10.52
CA GLN A 215 -0.58 -18.74 -10.54
C GLN A 215 0.35 -18.04 -9.54
N ILE A 216 0.45 -18.56 -8.32
CA ILE A 216 1.33 -18.02 -7.28
C ILE A 216 2.80 -18.13 -7.70
N ALA A 217 3.20 -19.24 -8.33
CA ALA A 217 4.56 -19.45 -8.81
C ALA A 217 4.94 -18.44 -9.90
N GLU A 218 4.06 -18.21 -10.87
CA GLU A 218 4.21 -17.17 -11.88
C GLU A 218 4.33 -15.80 -11.22
N MET A 219 3.36 -15.43 -10.37
CA MET A 219 3.32 -14.16 -9.63
C MET A 219 4.60 -13.91 -8.83
N LEU A 220 5.04 -14.91 -8.06
CA LEU A 220 6.17 -14.79 -7.15
C LEU A 220 7.54 -14.96 -7.84
N ASN A 221 7.56 -15.21 -9.16
CA ASN A 221 8.73 -15.62 -9.92
C ASN A 221 9.46 -16.79 -9.21
N ARG A 222 8.72 -17.88 -8.99
CA ARG A 222 9.17 -19.10 -8.29
C ARG A 222 8.73 -20.35 -9.06
N SER A 223 9.29 -21.51 -8.69
CA SER A 223 8.80 -22.79 -9.21
C SER A 223 7.53 -23.21 -8.46
N PRO A 224 6.59 -23.94 -9.11
CA PRO A 224 5.45 -24.55 -8.43
C PRO A 224 5.87 -25.42 -7.25
N ASN A 225 6.98 -26.16 -7.37
CA ASN A 225 7.52 -26.99 -6.27
C ASN A 225 7.92 -26.14 -5.05
N THR A 226 8.51 -24.96 -5.28
CA THR A 226 8.85 -24.02 -4.21
C THR A 226 7.58 -23.52 -3.51
N VAL A 227 6.53 -23.19 -4.28
CA VAL A 227 5.23 -22.78 -3.72
C VAL A 227 4.58 -23.91 -2.94
N SER A 228 4.61 -25.13 -3.45
CA SER A 228 4.10 -26.33 -2.76
C SER A 228 4.81 -26.55 -1.41
N THR A 229 6.13 -26.36 -1.40
CA THR A 229 6.94 -26.41 -0.17
C THR A 229 6.50 -25.34 0.84
N TYR A 230 6.29 -24.10 0.39
CA TYR A 230 5.76 -23.04 1.25
C TYR A 230 4.38 -23.39 1.79
N LEU A 231 3.47 -23.92 0.97
CA LEU A 231 2.15 -24.34 1.41
C LEU A 231 2.23 -25.44 2.46
N GLN A 232 3.12 -26.42 2.32
CA GLN A 232 3.32 -27.42 3.36
C GLN A 232 3.73 -26.78 4.69
N ILE A 233 4.74 -25.89 4.67
CA ILE A 233 5.19 -25.17 5.87
C ILE A 233 4.05 -24.32 6.47
N ILE A 234 3.23 -23.68 5.64
CA ILE A 234 2.07 -22.89 6.09
C ILE A 234 1.05 -23.80 6.77
N ARG A 235 0.73 -24.97 6.20
CA ARG A 235 -0.18 -25.95 6.81
C ARG A 235 0.34 -26.40 8.17
N ASP A 236 1.62 -26.74 8.26
CA ASP A 236 2.25 -27.15 9.52
C ASP A 236 2.20 -26.05 10.59
N LYS A 237 2.37 -24.79 10.19
CA LYS A 237 2.34 -23.63 11.10
C LYS A 237 0.94 -23.19 11.52
N THR A 238 -0.06 -23.38 10.66
CA THR A 238 -1.43 -22.88 10.86
C THR A 238 -2.40 -23.96 11.32
N GLY A 239 -2.07 -25.24 11.11
CA GLY A 239 -2.99 -26.36 11.31
C GLY A 239 -4.12 -26.44 10.26
N CYS A 240 -4.07 -25.63 9.20
CA CYS A 240 -5.07 -25.66 8.13
C CYS A 240 -4.72 -26.75 7.11
N HIS A 241 -5.70 -27.56 6.72
CA HIS A 241 -5.49 -28.68 5.81
C HIS A 241 -5.94 -28.37 4.38
N ASP A 242 -6.93 -27.49 4.22
CA ASP A 242 -7.46 -27.09 2.93
C ASP A 242 -7.54 -25.57 2.73
N LYS A 243 -7.89 -25.17 1.51
CA LYS A 243 -7.99 -23.77 1.10
C LYS A 243 -9.07 -23.01 1.87
N ARG A 244 -10.17 -23.67 2.22
CA ARG A 244 -11.31 -23.07 2.94
C ARG A 244 -10.93 -22.80 4.40
N GLU A 245 -10.25 -23.74 5.04
CA GLU A 245 -9.70 -23.56 6.39
C GLU A 245 -8.68 -22.43 6.43
N LEU A 246 -7.76 -22.38 5.46
CA LEU A 246 -6.79 -21.29 5.39
C LEU A 246 -7.44 -19.93 5.12
N HIS A 247 -8.49 -19.89 4.30
CA HIS A 247 -9.29 -18.69 4.11
C HIS A 247 -9.93 -18.21 5.42
N ARG A 248 -10.57 -19.12 6.16
CA ARG A 248 -11.14 -18.82 7.49
C ARG A 248 -10.06 -18.29 8.43
N TYR A 249 -8.90 -18.94 8.48
CA TYR A 249 -7.77 -18.51 9.30
C TYR A 249 -7.33 -17.08 8.97
N VAL A 250 -7.19 -16.72 7.69
CA VAL A 250 -6.83 -15.37 7.25
C VAL A 250 -7.88 -14.34 7.67
N VAL A 251 -9.17 -14.66 7.51
CA VAL A 251 -10.28 -13.80 7.95
C VAL A 251 -10.26 -13.59 9.47
N ASP A 252 -10.14 -14.67 10.25
CA ASP A 252 -10.14 -14.61 11.71
C ASP A 252 -8.95 -13.84 12.29
N LYS A 253 -7.84 -13.78 11.54
CA LYS A 253 -6.66 -12.97 11.86
C LYS A 253 -6.76 -11.51 11.38
N GLY A 254 -7.83 -11.14 10.69
CA GLY A 254 -8.02 -9.80 10.10
C GLY A 254 -7.12 -9.51 8.90
N LEU A 255 -6.63 -10.56 8.24
CA LEU A 255 -5.68 -10.48 7.12
C LEU A 255 -6.36 -10.57 5.74
N SER A 256 -7.69 -10.63 5.71
CA SER A 256 -8.48 -10.60 4.48
C SER A 256 -8.26 -9.30 3.70
N ASN A 257 -8.52 -9.33 2.39
CA ASN A 257 -8.41 -8.19 1.48
C ASN A 257 -6.98 -7.74 1.15
N LEU A 258 -5.95 -8.34 1.77
CA LEU A 258 -4.56 -8.06 1.44
C LEU A 258 -4.16 -8.58 0.06
N GLU A 259 -4.89 -9.56 -0.48
CA GLU A 259 -4.69 -10.07 -1.84
C GLU A 259 -4.93 -9.00 -2.91
N GLN A 260 -5.73 -7.97 -2.62
CA GLN A 260 -6.07 -6.90 -3.58
C GLN A 260 -4.85 -6.08 -4.01
N PHE A 261 -3.79 -6.03 -3.19
CA PHE A 261 -2.52 -5.41 -3.55
C PHE A 261 -1.74 -6.21 -4.60
N PHE A 262 -2.01 -7.51 -4.71
CA PHE A 262 -1.39 -8.40 -5.68
C PHE A 262 -2.29 -8.57 -6.92
N PHE A 263 -3.58 -8.29 -6.76
CA PHE A 263 -4.61 -8.50 -7.76
C PHE A 263 -5.45 -7.26 -8.03
N PRO A 264 -5.05 -6.40 -8.99
CA PRO A 264 -5.94 -5.35 -9.46
C PRO A 264 -7.21 -5.89 -10.17
N TYR A 265 -7.24 -7.19 -10.54
CA TYR A 265 -8.19 -7.74 -11.51
C TYR A 265 -8.98 -8.98 -11.06
N ILE A 266 -8.82 -9.50 -9.84
CA ILE A 266 -9.50 -10.76 -9.44
C ILE A 266 -11.00 -10.58 -9.11
N ASN A 267 -11.46 -9.33 -8.94
CA ASN A 267 -12.88 -9.02 -8.75
C ASN A 267 -13.53 -8.38 -10.00
N ALA A 268 -13.07 -8.72 -11.21
CA ALA A 268 -13.71 -8.38 -12.48
C ALA A 268 -14.48 -9.58 -13.05
#